data_AF-A0A8K0J778-F1
#
_entry.id   AF-A0A8K0J778-F1
#
_cell.length_a   1.000
_cell.length_b   1.000
_cell.length_c   1.000
_cell.angle_alpha   90.00
_cell.angle_beta   90.00
_cell.angle_gamma   90.00
#
_symmetry.space_group_name_H-M   'P 1'
#
loop_
_entity.id
_entity.type
_entity.pdbx_description
1 polymer ?
#
loop_
_entity_poly.entity_id
_entity_poly.type
_entity_poly.pdbx_seq_one_letter_code
_entity_poly.pdbx_strand_id
1 'polypeptide(L)'
;MLFTAFLRFTVLATATSIDSIEDYARLLDKRDVGVPADVFNNINFYVQHAAAAYCNYKASPGSPLKCDKNACPQVEQNKAYVVGSYVGSTTGLSCYVSLDLVRKEIVLSLRGSDSLRNFVTDMLFFWHDCHFTNNCKVHAGFSKGWREIRDEAVAAVKKARGSYPDFRLIAVGHSLGGAGAVLAAADLIQDGIPLDIYTYGCPRVGNDYFSNWITGQPGAHFRVTHSGDPITRLPPLTFGYRHMSPEYWITNGGKEANDPNIVIKTCPGIKNTDCSGGTSGMNFNPHLHYLGDTSACLGNPLKWKRSDPLNAEMEQRLNEWSRNDVDFAQNNK
;
A
#
# COMPACT_ATOMS: atom_id res chain seq x y z
N MET A 1 61.27 -41.33 5.22
CA MET A 1 61.26 -40.78 3.85
C MET A 1 60.00 -41.22 3.16
N LEU A 2 58.98 -40.37 3.05
CA LEU A 2 57.92 -40.47 2.05
C LEU A 2 57.12 -39.14 2.02
N PHE A 3 56.77 -38.76 0.80
CA PHE A 3 56.22 -37.50 0.31
C PHE A 3 54.90 -37.04 0.96
N THR A 4 54.63 -35.72 0.99
CA THR A 4 53.71 -35.02 0.05
C THR A 4 53.36 -33.61 0.52
N ALA A 5 53.34 -32.67 -0.42
CA ALA A 5 52.90 -31.29 -0.27
C ALA A 5 51.41 -31.15 -0.65
N PHE A 6 50.65 -30.29 0.01
CA PHE A 6 49.41 -29.67 -0.53
C PHE A 6 49.21 -28.30 0.15
N LEU A 7 49.52 -27.21 -0.56
CA LEU A 7 48.61 -26.32 -1.31
C LEU A 7 47.73 -25.42 -0.42
N ARG A 8 48.08 -24.14 -0.42
CA ARG A 8 47.25 -23.03 0.05
C ARG A 8 46.06 -22.85 -0.90
N PHE A 9 44.85 -22.73 -0.36
CA PHE A 9 43.73 -22.10 -1.04
C PHE A 9 43.30 -20.86 -0.25
N THR A 10 43.80 -19.71 -0.68
CA THR A 10 43.19 -18.40 -0.41
C THR A 10 41.94 -18.29 -1.28
N VAL A 11 40.76 -18.28 -0.66
CA VAL A 11 39.51 -17.92 -1.33
C VAL A 11 39.53 -16.40 -1.50
N LEU A 12 39.88 -15.94 -2.71
CA LEU A 12 39.51 -14.58 -3.14
C LEU A 12 38.02 -14.62 -3.50
N ALA A 13 37.17 -14.09 -2.62
CA ALA A 13 35.83 -13.69 -3.01
C ALA A 13 35.96 -12.39 -3.83
N THR A 14 35.94 -12.51 -5.16
CA THR A 14 35.81 -11.35 -6.04
C THR A 14 34.36 -10.89 -5.98
N ALA A 15 34.09 -9.85 -5.18
CA ALA A 15 32.87 -9.08 -5.29
C ALA A 15 32.90 -8.32 -6.62
N THR A 16 32.13 -8.77 -7.59
CA THR A 16 31.93 -8.04 -8.86
C THR A 16 31.02 -6.84 -8.58
N SER A 17 31.51 -5.63 -8.85
CA SER A 17 30.74 -4.40 -8.82
C SER A 17 29.60 -4.45 -9.84
N ILE A 18 28.41 -3.97 -9.45
CA ILE A 18 27.24 -3.83 -10.31
C ILE A 18 27.33 -2.43 -10.95
N ASP A 19 27.80 -2.36 -12.19
CA ASP A 19 28.15 -1.09 -12.86
C ASP A 19 27.12 -0.60 -13.89
N SER A 20 25.94 -1.22 -14.04
CA SER A 20 24.89 -0.68 -14.92
C SER A 20 23.45 -1.02 -14.54
N ILE A 21 22.52 -0.11 -14.87
CA ILE A 21 21.06 -0.31 -14.77
C ILE A 21 20.60 -1.47 -15.66
N GLU A 22 21.29 -1.73 -16.77
CA GLU A 22 20.98 -2.85 -17.69
C GLU A 22 21.29 -4.22 -17.06
N ASP A 23 22.35 -4.33 -16.25
CA ASP A 23 22.67 -5.56 -15.52
C ASP A 23 21.71 -5.80 -14.35
N TYR A 24 21.22 -4.73 -13.71
CA TYR A 24 20.15 -4.82 -12.72
C TYR A 24 18.82 -5.27 -13.36
N ALA A 25 18.48 -4.71 -14.53
CA ALA A 25 17.30 -5.12 -15.30
C ALA A 25 17.38 -6.59 -15.76
N ARG A 26 18.55 -7.03 -16.26
CA ARG A 26 18.78 -8.45 -16.65
C ARG A 26 18.72 -9.44 -15.49
N LEU A 27 19.07 -9.02 -14.28
CA LEU A 27 18.94 -9.85 -13.07
C LEU A 27 17.49 -9.97 -12.57
N LEU A 28 16.65 -8.97 -12.85
CA LEU A 28 15.20 -9.04 -12.58
C LEU A 28 14.48 -9.92 -13.63
N ASP A 29 14.88 -9.84 -14.90
CA ASP A 29 14.28 -10.60 -16.01
C ASP A 29 14.47 -12.13 -15.90
N LYS A 30 15.35 -12.59 -15.01
CA LYS A 30 15.57 -14.02 -14.71
C LYS A 30 14.85 -14.53 -13.45
N ARG A 31 14.27 -13.64 -12.62
CA ARG A 31 13.53 -14.04 -11.43
C ARG A 31 12.06 -14.14 -11.78
N ASP A 32 11.51 -15.34 -11.72
CA ASP A 32 10.05 -15.50 -11.78
C ASP A 32 9.43 -15.01 -10.47
N VAL A 33 9.09 -13.72 -10.43
CA VAL A 33 8.42 -13.06 -9.30
C VAL A 33 6.91 -13.34 -9.31
N GLY A 34 6.39 -14.07 -10.31
CA GLY A 34 4.97 -14.37 -10.46
C GLY A 34 4.12 -13.27 -11.11
N VAL A 35 4.74 -12.13 -11.46
CA VAL A 35 4.11 -11.02 -12.21
C VAL A 35 5.10 -10.44 -13.24
N PRO A 36 4.61 -9.77 -14.30
CA PRO A 36 5.47 -9.06 -15.26
C PRO A 36 6.38 -8.02 -14.60
N ALA A 37 7.57 -7.80 -15.19
CA ALA A 37 8.59 -6.91 -14.63
C ALA A 37 8.13 -5.46 -14.50
N ASP A 38 7.35 -4.95 -15.46
CA ASP A 38 6.77 -3.60 -15.42
C ASP A 38 5.75 -3.45 -14.28
N VAL A 39 4.93 -4.47 -14.04
CA VAL A 39 4.00 -4.53 -12.90
C VAL A 39 4.78 -4.49 -11.58
N PHE A 40 5.81 -5.33 -11.44
CA PHE A 40 6.66 -5.32 -10.25
C PHE A 40 7.34 -3.97 -10.02
N ASN A 41 7.91 -3.38 -11.09
CA ASN A 41 8.58 -2.09 -11.03
C ASN A 41 7.63 -0.96 -10.61
N ASN A 42 6.39 -0.95 -11.09
CA ASN A 42 5.38 0.03 -10.67
C ASN A 42 4.95 -0.19 -9.22
N ILE A 43 4.72 -1.45 -8.81
CA ILE A 43 4.43 -1.79 -7.40
C ILE A 43 5.55 -1.29 -6.49
N ASN A 44 6.82 -1.45 -6.88
CA ASN A 44 7.97 -0.97 -6.13
C ASN A 44 8.16 0.56 -6.20
N PHE A 45 7.78 1.21 -7.29
CA PHE A 45 7.88 2.66 -7.41
C PHE A 45 6.82 3.35 -6.55
N TYR A 46 5.55 2.92 -6.62
CA TYR A 46 4.48 3.63 -5.91
C TYR A 46 4.46 3.36 -4.40
N VAL A 47 5.05 2.26 -3.92
CA VAL A 47 5.18 2.05 -2.47
C VAL A 47 6.10 3.11 -1.83
N GLN A 48 7.06 3.63 -2.60
CA GLN A 48 7.91 4.73 -2.16
C GLN A 48 7.12 6.03 -2.01
N HIS A 49 6.15 6.30 -2.89
CA HIS A 49 5.22 7.42 -2.70
C HIS A 49 4.34 7.23 -1.46
N ALA A 50 3.89 6.00 -1.19
CA ALA A 50 3.14 5.67 0.01
C ALA A 50 3.97 5.88 1.29
N ALA A 51 5.24 5.48 1.29
CA ALA A 51 6.19 5.75 2.38
C ALA A 51 6.48 7.26 2.52
N ALA A 52 6.68 7.96 1.40
CA ALA A 52 6.91 9.40 1.36
C ALA A 52 5.75 10.21 1.96
N ALA A 53 4.52 9.68 1.95
CA ALA A 53 3.37 10.33 2.59
C ALA A 53 3.61 10.64 4.06
N TYR A 54 4.39 9.79 4.75
CA TYR A 54 4.68 9.98 6.17
C TYR A 54 5.66 11.12 6.44
N CYS A 55 6.57 11.42 5.52
CA CYS A 55 7.56 12.49 5.67
C CYS A 55 7.06 13.84 5.09
N ASN A 56 6.21 13.81 4.06
CA ASN A 56 5.92 14.98 3.22
C ASN A 56 4.50 15.55 3.40
N TYR A 57 3.67 15.00 4.29
CA TYR A 57 2.28 15.44 4.49
C TYR A 57 2.07 16.89 4.95
N LYS A 58 3.15 17.61 5.28
CA LYS A 58 3.17 19.04 5.64
C LYS A 58 4.14 19.86 4.77
N ALA A 59 4.66 19.28 3.69
CA ALA A 59 5.61 19.96 2.83
C ALA A 59 4.92 21.11 2.06
N SER A 60 5.62 22.23 1.95
CA SER A 60 5.13 23.40 1.20
C SER A 60 5.19 23.14 -0.32
N PRO A 61 4.28 23.70 -1.12
CA PRO A 61 4.37 23.64 -2.58
C PRO A 61 5.76 24.07 -3.11
N GLY A 62 6.26 23.37 -4.12
CA GLY A 62 7.62 23.52 -4.68
C GLY A 62 8.71 22.74 -3.94
N SER A 63 8.40 22.16 -2.78
CA SER A 63 9.37 21.35 -2.03
C SER A 63 9.61 20.01 -2.73
N PRO A 64 10.86 19.56 -2.89
CA PRO A 64 11.13 18.21 -3.38
C PRO A 64 10.64 17.17 -2.36
N LEU A 65 10.11 16.05 -2.85
CA LEU A 65 9.84 14.90 -2.01
C LEU A 65 11.15 14.34 -1.47
N LYS A 66 11.19 14.10 -0.16
CA LYS A 66 12.34 13.50 0.54
C LYS A 66 11.87 12.47 1.56
N CYS A 67 12.65 11.43 1.77
CA CYS A 67 12.37 10.38 2.73
C CYS A 67 13.55 10.09 3.64
N ASP A 68 13.24 9.83 4.90
CA ASP A 68 14.20 9.28 5.84
C ASP A 68 14.56 7.83 5.49
N LYS A 69 15.76 7.40 5.92
CA LYS A 69 16.25 6.02 5.81
C LYS A 69 16.14 5.41 4.39
N ASN A 70 16.24 6.24 3.36
CA ASN A 70 16.19 5.81 1.96
C ASN A 70 14.87 5.08 1.60
N ALA A 71 13.74 5.54 2.13
CA ALA A 71 12.44 4.92 1.87
C ALA A 71 11.84 5.24 0.49
N CYS A 72 12.34 6.26 -0.20
CA CYS A 72 11.86 6.64 -1.54
C CYS A 72 12.93 7.05 -2.55
N PRO A 73 13.99 6.24 -2.76
CA PRO A 73 15.14 6.59 -3.61
C PRO A 73 14.76 6.93 -5.06
N GLN A 74 13.82 6.20 -5.66
CA GLN A 74 13.43 6.43 -7.06
C GLN A 74 12.59 7.70 -7.19
N VAL A 75 11.75 8.00 -6.20
CA VAL A 75 10.97 9.25 -6.15
C VAL A 75 11.90 10.46 -6.00
N GLU A 76 12.91 10.37 -5.12
CA GLU A 76 13.93 11.39 -4.96
C GLU A 76 14.79 11.57 -6.22
N GLN A 77 15.17 10.45 -6.87
CA GLN A 77 15.92 10.45 -8.13
C GLN A 77 15.15 11.19 -9.24
N ASN A 78 13.83 11.00 -9.31
CA ASN A 78 12.98 11.70 -10.27
C ASN A 78 12.77 13.19 -9.93
N LYS A 79 13.22 13.64 -8.75
CA LYS A 79 13.02 15.00 -8.23
C LYS A 79 11.54 15.39 -8.23
N ALA A 80 10.68 14.44 -7.91
CA ALA A 80 9.26 14.71 -7.75
C ALA A 80 9.07 15.77 -6.65
N TYR A 81 8.12 16.69 -6.84
CA TYR A 81 7.94 17.81 -5.92
C TYR A 81 6.47 18.05 -5.60
N VAL A 82 6.22 18.56 -4.40
CA VAL A 82 4.88 18.79 -3.86
C VAL A 82 4.25 20.00 -4.52
N VAL A 83 2.96 19.91 -4.86
CA VAL A 83 2.13 21.04 -5.32
C VAL A 83 1.04 21.42 -4.32
N GLY A 84 0.75 20.55 -3.35
CA GLY A 84 -0.14 20.83 -2.22
C GLY A 84 -0.06 19.73 -1.16
N SER A 85 -0.26 20.10 0.10
CA SER A 85 -0.31 19.16 1.24
C SER A 85 -1.45 19.54 2.16
N TYR A 86 -2.18 18.55 2.67
CA TYR A 86 -3.42 18.75 3.42
C TYR A 86 -3.50 17.80 4.61
N VAL A 87 -3.96 18.31 5.76
CA VAL A 87 -4.01 17.58 7.02
C VAL A 87 -5.39 17.76 7.65
N GLY A 88 -6.10 16.66 7.85
CA GLY A 88 -7.35 16.63 8.59
C GLY A 88 -7.09 16.89 10.06
N SER A 89 -7.52 18.04 10.57
CA SER A 89 -7.35 18.46 11.96
C SER A 89 -7.97 17.50 12.99
N THR A 90 -9.07 16.84 12.63
CA THR A 90 -9.88 15.99 13.49
C THR A 90 -9.49 14.53 13.36
N THR A 91 -9.31 14.06 12.12
CA THR A 91 -9.06 12.64 11.83
C THR A 91 -7.58 12.29 11.71
N GLY A 92 -6.72 13.29 11.49
CA GLY A 92 -5.29 13.10 11.23
C GLY A 92 -4.98 12.49 9.86
N LEU A 93 -5.99 12.18 9.04
CA LEU A 93 -5.74 11.76 7.66
C LEU A 93 -5.05 12.91 6.93
N SER A 94 -3.96 12.60 6.25
CA SER A 94 -3.17 13.62 5.57
C SER A 94 -2.77 13.13 4.19
N CYS A 95 -2.57 14.06 3.28
CA CYS A 95 -2.13 13.77 1.92
C CYS A 95 -1.18 14.84 1.39
N TYR A 96 -0.47 14.49 0.32
CA TYR A 96 0.12 15.46 -0.58
C TYR A 96 -0.30 15.15 -2.02
N VAL A 97 -0.24 16.18 -2.86
CA VAL A 97 -0.27 16.07 -4.31
C VAL A 97 1.11 16.46 -4.82
N SER A 98 1.71 15.66 -5.68
CA SER A 98 3.03 15.91 -6.26
C SER A 98 3.03 15.78 -7.78
N LEU A 99 4.06 16.37 -8.40
CA LEU A 99 4.38 16.21 -9.81
C LEU A 99 5.68 15.42 -9.95
N ASP A 100 5.65 14.41 -10.82
CA ASP A 100 6.84 13.73 -11.33
C ASP A 100 6.93 13.99 -12.84
N LEU A 101 7.91 14.81 -13.23
CA LEU A 101 8.11 15.20 -14.63
C LEU A 101 8.80 14.11 -15.46
N VAL A 102 9.52 13.18 -14.80
CA VAL A 102 10.21 12.06 -15.47
C VAL A 102 9.20 11.02 -15.91
N ARG A 103 8.27 10.66 -15.03
CA ARG A 103 7.18 9.70 -15.32
C ARG A 103 5.93 10.35 -15.91
N LYS A 104 5.90 11.68 -16.01
CA LYS A 104 4.77 12.49 -16.49
C LYS A 104 3.48 12.14 -15.75
N GLU A 105 3.51 12.28 -14.43
CA GLU A 105 2.39 11.93 -13.57
C GLU A 105 2.15 12.91 -12.42
N ILE A 106 0.88 13.00 -12.04
CA ILE A 106 0.38 13.65 -10.84
C ILE A 106 0.09 12.54 -9.85
N VAL A 107 0.66 12.62 -8.65
CA VAL A 107 0.48 11.61 -7.61
C VAL A 107 -0.23 12.24 -6.42
N LEU A 108 -1.40 11.72 -6.08
CA LEU A 108 -2.12 11.98 -4.83
C LEU A 108 -1.75 10.87 -3.85
N SER A 109 -0.90 11.18 -2.87
CA SER A 109 -0.42 10.21 -1.88
C SER A 109 -1.02 10.48 -0.51
N LEU A 110 -1.62 9.46 0.09
CA LEU A 110 -2.27 9.55 1.40
C LEU A 110 -1.51 8.75 2.45
N ARG A 111 -1.33 9.39 3.61
CA ARG A 111 -0.64 8.85 4.77
C ARG A 111 -1.57 7.95 5.57
N GLY A 112 -1.04 6.86 6.11
CA GLY A 112 -1.72 6.07 7.13
C GLY A 112 -1.70 6.70 8.53
N SER A 113 -2.17 5.93 9.51
CA SER A 113 -2.20 6.33 10.92
C SER A 113 -0.80 6.33 11.54
N ASP A 114 -0.55 7.26 12.47
CA ASP A 114 0.69 7.29 13.27
C ASP A 114 0.71 6.21 14.38
N SER A 115 -0.41 5.50 14.59
CA SER A 115 -0.52 4.38 15.53
C SER A 115 -1.40 3.26 14.96
N LEU A 116 -0.75 2.20 14.48
CA LEU A 116 -1.42 1.00 13.99
C LEU A 116 -2.14 0.23 15.10
N ARG A 117 -1.62 0.28 16.33
CA ARG A 117 -2.25 -0.37 17.48
C ARG A 117 -3.61 0.28 17.77
N ASN A 118 -3.64 1.61 17.92
CA ASN A 118 -4.88 2.34 18.17
C ASN A 118 -5.88 2.12 17.02
N PHE A 119 -5.36 2.08 15.79
CA PHE A 119 -6.20 1.77 14.64
C PHE A 119 -6.94 0.45 14.78
N VAL A 120 -6.30 -0.62 15.25
CA VAL A 120 -6.96 -1.95 15.41
C VAL A 120 -7.80 -2.05 16.68
N THR A 121 -7.37 -1.44 17.79
CA THR A 121 -8.12 -1.50 19.05
C THR A 121 -9.40 -0.66 19.00
N ASP A 122 -9.34 0.49 18.34
CA ASP A 122 -10.41 1.49 18.31
C ASP A 122 -11.28 1.38 17.06
N MET A 123 -10.99 0.43 16.16
CA MET A 123 -11.76 0.27 14.93
C MET A 123 -13.20 -0.14 15.23
N LEU A 124 -14.12 0.77 14.98
CA LEU A 124 -15.55 0.51 14.96
C LEU A 124 -16.01 0.41 13.52
N PHE A 125 -16.59 -0.73 13.15
CA PHE A 125 -16.97 -1.05 11.78
C PHE A 125 -18.36 -0.48 11.43
N PHE A 126 -18.46 0.85 11.43
CA PHE A 126 -19.68 1.54 11.07
C PHE A 126 -19.74 1.85 9.57
N TRP A 127 -20.96 1.81 9.06
CA TRP A 127 -21.26 2.16 7.68
C TRP A 127 -21.56 3.66 7.54
N HIS A 128 -21.17 4.21 6.40
CA HIS A 128 -21.60 5.49 5.89
C HIS A 128 -22.09 5.27 4.46
N ASP A 129 -23.31 5.69 4.15
CA ASP A 129 -23.86 5.58 2.81
C ASP A 129 -23.06 6.47 1.85
N CYS A 130 -22.75 5.97 0.66
CA CYS A 130 -22.06 6.73 -0.38
C CYS A 130 -22.97 6.94 -1.61
N HIS A 131 -22.51 7.78 -2.53
CA HIS A 131 -23.26 8.19 -3.71
C HIS A 131 -22.59 7.77 -5.03
N PHE A 132 -21.60 6.85 -4.95
CA PHE A 132 -20.89 6.33 -6.12
C PHE A 132 -21.74 5.35 -6.94
N THR A 133 -22.56 4.54 -6.25
CA THR A 133 -23.55 3.63 -6.87
C THR A 133 -24.69 3.35 -5.90
N ASN A 134 -25.78 2.76 -6.40
CA ASN A 134 -26.93 2.41 -5.59
C ASN A 134 -26.55 1.43 -4.47
N ASN A 135 -27.09 1.64 -3.26
CA ASN A 135 -26.81 0.85 -2.05
C ASN A 135 -25.34 0.82 -1.62
N CYS A 136 -24.49 1.68 -2.17
CA CYS A 136 -23.08 1.68 -1.79
C CYS A 136 -22.89 2.22 -0.37
N LYS A 137 -22.04 1.52 0.40
CA LYS A 137 -21.64 1.92 1.73
C LYS A 137 -20.13 1.79 1.87
N VAL A 138 -19.55 2.73 2.58
CA VAL A 138 -18.11 2.76 2.92
C VAL A 138 -17.93 2.83 4.42
N HIS A 139 -16.75 2.48 4.91
CA HIS A 139 -16.41 2.61 6.31
C HIS A 139 -16.52 4.08 6.77
N ALA A 140 -17.29 4.34 7.82
CA ALA A 140 -17.62 5.69 8.26
C ALA A 140 -16.38 6.50 8.68
N GLY A 141 -15.41 5.87 9.33
CA GLY A 141 -14.16 6.52 9.71
C GLY A 141 -13.32 6.93 8.50
N PHE A 142 -13.27 6.11 7.45
CA PHE A 142 -12.50 6.41 6.24
C PHE A 142 -13.17 7.52 5.44
N SER A 143 -14.51 7.44 5.29
CA SER A 143 -15.33 8.49 4.67
C SER A 143 -15.15 9.82 5.39
N LYS A 144 -15.22 9.83 6.73
CA LYS A 144 -15.01 11.06 7.52
C LYS A 144 -13.62 11.64 7.30
N GLY A 145 -12.58 10.80 7.35
CA GLY A 145 -11.20 11.26 7.16
C GLY A 145 -10.96 11.86 5.78
N TRP A 146 -11.41 11.17 4.72
CA TRP A 146 -11.26 11.69 3.37
C TRP A 146 -12.03 12.99 3.16
N ARG A 147 -13.29 13.06 3.59
CA ARG A 147 -14.12 14.28 3.45
C ARG A 147 -13.52 15.51 4.14
N GLU A 148 -12.69 15.33 5.16
CA GLU A 148 -12.05 16.45 5.86
C GLU A 148 -10.99 17.16 5.02
N ILE A 149 -10.35 16.48 4.07
CA ILE A 149 -9.28 17.03 3.21
C ILE A 149 -9.64 17.01 1.71
N ARG A 150 -10.83 16.53 1.39
CA ARG A 150 -11.28 16.21 0.03
C ARG A 150 -11.24 17.42 -0.89
N ASP A 151 -11.86 18.52 -0.47
CA ASP A 151 -12.10 19.65 -1.36
C ASP A 151 -10.79 20.31 -1.76
N GLU A 152 -9.84 20.47 -0.83
CA GLU A 152 -8.53 21.02 -1.11
C GLU A 152 -7.64 20.07 -1.92
N ALA A 153 -7.65 18.77 -1.59
CA ALA A 153 -6.89 17.77 -2.34
C ALA A 153 -7.39 17.63 -3.79
N VAL A 154 -8.71 17.57 -4.00
CA VAL A 154 -9.32 17.51 -5.34
C VAL A 154 -9.04 18.80 -6.12
N ALA A 155 -9.11 19.96 -5.48
CA ALA A 155 -8.77 21.23 -6.12
C ALA A 155 -7.29 21.26 -6.57
N ALA A 156 -6.36 20.76 -5.75
CA ALA A 156 -4.95 20.65 -6.12
C ALA A 156 -4.72 19.71 -7.30
N VAL A 157 -5.37 18.54 -7.29
CA VAL A 157 -5.32 17.59 -8.41
C VAL A 157 -5.86 18.23 -9.70
N LYS A 158 -7.04 18.85 -9.65
CA LYS A 158 -7.65 19.52 -10.82
C LYS A 158 -6.78 20.66 -11.34
N LYS A 159 -6.18 21.45 -10.44
CA LYS A 159 -5.22 22.51 -10.81
C LYS A 159 -3.99 21.93 -11.50
N ALA A 160 -3.38 20.89 -10.93
CA ALA A 160 -2.22 20.22 -11.52
C ALA A 160 -2.54 19.64 -12.91
N ARG A 161 -3.70 18.97 -13.06
CA ARG A 161 -4.18 18.46 -14.36
C ARG A 161 -4.42 19.58 -15.38
N GLY A 162 -4.94 20.73 -14.96
CA GLY A 162 -5.12 21.89 -15.84
C GLY A 162 -3.80 22.41 -16.39
N SER A 163 -2.71 22.32 -15.62
CA SER A 163 -1.35 22.67 -16.09
C SER A 163 -0.64 21.55 -16.84
N TYR A 164 -1.00 20.29 -16.59
CA TYR A 164 -0.37 19.09 -17.16
C TYR A 164 -1.44 18.10 -17.64
N PRO A 165 -2.15 18.41 -18.74
CA PRO A 165 -3.31 17.61 -19.19
C PRO A 165 -2.93 16.19 -19.67
N ASP A 166 -1.70 16.01 -20.15
CA ASP A 166 -1.20 14.72 -20.64
C ASP A 166 -0.62 13.83 -19.53
N PHE A 167 -0.60 14.32 -18.28
CA PHE A 167 -0.02 13.56 -17.17
C PHE A 167 -1.03 12.53 -16.66
N ARG A 168 -0.52 11.33 -16.36
CA ARG A 168 -1.32 10.30 -15.67
C ARG A 168 -1.62 10.76 -14.25
N LEU A 169 -2.77 10.36 -13.73
CA LEU A 169 -3.12 10.58 -12.33
C LEU A 169 -3.01 9.25 -11.58
N ILE A 170 -2.37 9.28 -10.42
CA ILE A 170 -2.18 8.13 -9.55
C ILE A 170 -2.69 8.48 -8.16
N ALA A 171 -3.58 7.66 -7.60
CA ALA A 171 -3.90 7.67 -6.18
C ALA A 171 -3.13 6.56 -5.48
N VAL A 172 -2.40 6.91 -4.42
CA VAL A 172 -1.54 5.97 -3.72
C VAL A 172 -1.65 6.10 -2.20
N GLY A 173 -1.54 4.98 -1.49
CA GLY A 173 -1.54 5.02 -0.02
C GLY A 173 -1.21 3.70 0.65
N HIS A 174 -0.70 3.80 1.86
CA HIS A 174 -0.38 2.66 2.72
C HIS A 174 -1.28 2.63 3.95
N SER A 175 -1.66 1.44 4.42
CA SER A 175 -2.49 1.26 5.63
C SER A 175 -3.82 2.03 5.51
N LEU A 176 -4.19 2.81 6.53
CA LEU A 176 -5.33 3.74 6.47
C LEU A 176 -5.27 4.70 5.25
N GLY A 177 -4.07 5.10 4.82
CA GLY A 177 -3.86 5.93 3.64
C GLY A 177 -4.31 5.23 2.36
N GLY A 178 -4.18 3.90 2.28
CA GLY A 178 -4.71 3.11 1.18
C GLY A 178 -6.23 3.21 1.09
N ALA A 179 -6.94 3.15 2.23
CA ALA A 179 -8.39 3.34 2.25
C ALA A 179 -8.80 4.74 1.80
N GLY A 180 -8.06 5.76 2.24
CA GLY A 180 -8.24 7.12 1.76
C GLY A 180 -7.98 7.26 0.25
N ALA A 181 -6.94 6.61 -0.29
CA ALA A 181 -6.62 6.62 -1.72
C ALA A 181 -7.74 6.02 -2.57
N VAL A 182 -8.36 4.93 -2.11
CA VAL A 182 -9.52 4.32 -2.78
C VAL A 182 -10.72 5.26 -2.79
N LEU A 183 -11.01 5.95 -1.68
CA LEU A 183 -12.11 6.93 -1.62
C LEU A 183 -11.84 8.17 -2.45
N ALA A 184 -10.59 8.65 -2.47
CA ALA A 184 -10.17 9.76 -3.30
C ALA A 184 -10.30 9.42 -4.79
N ALA A 185 -9.89 8.21 -5.17
CA ALA A 185 -10.06 7.71 -6.53
C ALA A 185 -11.53 7.62 -6.92
N ALA A 186 -12.40 7.12 -6.03
CA ALA A 186 -13.84 7.05 -6.27
C ALA A 186 -14.44 8.43 -6.58
N ASP A 187 -14.10 9.47 -5.80
CA ASP A 187 -14.55 10.85 -6.06
C ASP A 187 -14.03 11.39 -7.40
N LEU A 188 -12.74 11.20 -7.68
CA LEU A 188 -12.12 11.70 -8.91
C LEU A 188 -12.72 11.02 -10.15
N ILE A 189 -12.96 9.70 -10.09
CA ILE A 189 -13.62 8.96 -11.17
C ILE A 189 -15.05 9.44 -11.38
N GLN A 190 -15.79 9.70 -10.29
CA GLN A 190 -17.14 10.27 -10.38
C GLN A 190 -17.16 11.67 -11.01
N ASP A 191 -16.09 12.44 -10.81
CA ASP A 191 -15.84 13.72 -11.49
C ASP A 191 -15.36 13.57 -12.95
N GLY A 192 -15.31 12.35 -13.49
CA GLY A 192 -14.88 12.05 -14.86
C GLY A 192 -13.36 12.03 -15.05
N ILE A 193 -12.60 11.90 -13.96
CA ILE A 193 -11.13 11.92 -13.95
C ILE A 193 -10.61 10.50 -13.71
N PRO A 194 -10.25 9.73 -14.76
CA PRO A 194 -9.67 8.40 -14.59
C PRO A 194 -8.27 8.50 -13.98
N LEU A 195 -7.91 7.49 -13.18
CA LEU A 195 -6.63 7.37 -12.49
C LEU A 195 -6.31 5.92 -12.14
N ASP A 196 -5.02 5.63 -11.92
CA ASP A 196 -4.58 4.35 -11.38
C ASP A 196 -4.56 4.39 -9.84
N ILE A 197 -4.84 3.26 -9.21
CA ILE A 197 -4.88 3.10 -7.74
C ILE A 197 -3.80 2.13 -7.30
N TYR A 198 -2.90 2.57 -6.42
CA TYR A 198 -1.88 1.73 -5.78
C TYR A 198 -2.05 1.76 -4.28
N THR A 199 -2.36 0.62 -3.67
CA THR A 199 -2.52 0.53 -2.22
C THR A 199 -1.69 -0.59 -1.63
N TYR A 200 -1.17 -0.36 -0.43
CA TYR A 200 -0.28 -1.28 0.29
C TYR A 200 -0.82 -1.50 1.69
N GLY A 201 -1.10 -2.75 2.07
CA GLY A 201 -1.68 -3.04 3.39
C GLY A 201 -3.04 -2.36 3.61
N CYS A 202 -3.81 -2.16 2.54
CA CYS A 202 -5.10 -1.48 2.62
C CYS A 202 -6.14 -2.35 3.34
N PRO A 203 -6.90 -1.80 4.31
CA PRO A 203 -8.08 -2.46 4.85
C PRO A 203 -9.23 -2.47 3.81
N ARG A 204 -10.26 -3.27 4.05
CA ARG A 204 -11.51 -3.27 3.26
C ARG A 204 -12.23 -1.95 3.45
N VAL A 205 -12.63 -1.32 2.34
CA VAL A 205 -13.11 0.08 2.35
C VAL A 205 -14.63 0.18 2.38
N GLY A 206 -15.32 -0.73 1.70
CA GLY A 206 -16.77 -0.64 1.52
C GLY A 206 -17.46 -1.98 1.39
N ASN A 207 -18.75 -1.94 1.11
CA ASN A 207 -19.56 -3.13 0.84
C ASN A 207 -19.34 -3.66 -0.59
N ASP A 208 -20.04 -4.74 -0.94
CA ASP A 208 -19.98 -5.35 -2.27
C ASP A 208 -20.41 -4.41 -3.40
N TYR A 209 -21.44 -3.59 -3.21
CA TYR A 209 -21.84 -2.58 -4.20
C TYR A 209 -20.70 -1.60 -4.50
N PHE A 210 -20.08 -1.03 -3.46
CA PHE A 210 -18.94 -0.14 -3.62
C PHE A 210 -17.73 -0.85 -4.24
N SER A 211 -17.36 -2.03 -3.74
CA SER A 211 -16.18 -2.77 -4.19
C SER A 211 -16.30 -3.27 -5.64
N ASN A 212 -17.48 -3.70 -6.07
CA ASN A 212 -17.73 -4.05 -7.47
C ASN A 212 -17.67 -2.82 -8.36
N TRP A 213 -18.31 -1.71 -7.93
CA TRP A 213 -18.30 -0.47 -8.70
C TRP A 213 -16.88 0.06 -8.91
N ILE A 214 -16.08 0.19 -7.83
CA ILE A 214 -14.71 0.71 -7.95
C ILE A 214 -13.83 -0.24 -8.77
N THR A 215 -13.95 -1.56 -8.60
CA THR A 215 -13.19 -2.55 -9.38
C THR A 215 -13.50 -2.46 -10.89
N GLY A 216 -14.71 -2.05 -11.25
CA GLY A 216 -15.13 -1.90 -12.65
C GLY A 216 -14.83 -0.53 -13.27
N GLN A 217 -14.21 0.39 -12.53
CA GLN A 217 -13.88 1.72 -13.04
C GLN A 217 -12.64 1.71 -13.96
N PRO A 218 -12.51 2.69 -14.87
CA PRO A 218 -11.32 2.82 -15.71
C PRO A 218 -10.07 3.17 -14.87
N GLY A 219 -8.93 2.64 -15.29
CA GLY A 219 -7.66 2.76 -14.60
C GLY A 219 -7.14 1.39 -14.16
N ALA A 220 -5.90 1.34 -13.71
CA ALA A 220 -5.31 0.14 -13.16
C ALA A 220 -5.46 0.09 -11.65
N HIS A 221 -5.79 -1.09 -11.10
CA HIS A 221 -6.06 -1.30 -9.68
C HIS A 221 -5.04 -2.28 -9.10
N PHE A 222 -4.15 -1.77 -8.25
CA PHE A 222 -3.12 -2.55 -7.58
C PHE A 222 -3.33 -2.52 -6.07
N ARG A 223 -4.01 -3.56 -5.56
CA ARG A 223 -4.10 -3.82 -4.12
C ARG A 223 -3.01 -4.80 -3.70
N VAL A 224 -1.94 -4.28 -3.10
CA VAL A 224 -0.78 -5.06 -2.68
C VAL A 224 -0.91 -5.46 -1.22
N THR A 225 -0.76 -6.75 -0.95
CA THR A 225 -0.80 -7.34 0.40
C THR A 225 0.49 -8.10 0.66
N HIS A 226 0.91 -8.23 1.93
CA HIS A 226 2.16 -8.89 2.26
C HIS A 226 2.00 -9.92 3.38
N SER A 227 2.34 -11.18 3.07
CA SER A 227 2.34 -12.29 4.02
C SER A 227 1.01 -12.34 4.79
N GLY A 228 1.05 -12.45 6.12
CA GLY A 228 -0.11 -12.48 7.02
C GLY A 228 -0.50 -11.12 7.61
N ASP A 229 -0.25 -10.00 6.91
CA ASP A 229 -0.64 -8.66 7.36
C ASP A 229 -2.09 -8.64 7.93
N PRO A 230 -2.28 -8.31 9.22
CA PRO A 230 -3.61 -8.29 9.83
C PRO A 230 -4.51 -7.17 9.35
N ILE A 231 -3.97 -6.06 8.83
CA ILE A 231 -4.79 -4.91 8.44
C ILE A 231 -5.62 -5.20 7.20
N THR A 232 -5.07 -5.98 6.27
CA THR A 232 -5.77 -6.37 5.03
C THR A 232 -6.95 -7.31 5.29
N ARG A 233 -7.06 -7.89 6.49
CA ARG A 233 -8.16 -8.76 6.93
C ARG A 233 -9.27 -7.99 7.64
N LEU A 234 -9.16 -6.67 7.74
CA LEU A 234 -10.13 -5.82 8.43
C LEU A 234 -10.76 -4.78 7.49
N PRO A 235 -12.00 -4.35 7.77
CA PRO A 235 -12.98 -5.00 8.64
C PRO A 235 -13.37 -6.41 8.13
N PRO A 236 -13.95 -7.29 8.96
CA PRO A 236 -14.29 -8.66 8.56
C PRO A 236 -15.23 -8.76 7.34
N LEU A 237 -15.04 -9.75 6.47
CA LEU A 237 -15.95 -10.09 5.36
C LEU A 237 -17.35 -10.41 5.87
N THR A 238 -17.44 -11.13 6.98
CA THR A 238 -18.71 -11.46 7.63
C THR A 238 -19.54 -10.24 8.00
N PHE A 239 -18.93 -9.06 8.13
CA PHE A 239 -19.64 -7.80 8.43
C PHE A 239 -20.06 -7.05 7.16
N GLY A 240 -19.89 -7.66 5.99
CA GLY A 240 -20.31 -7.11 4.70
C GLY A 240 -19.23 -6.31 3.96
N TYR A 241 -18.04 -6.13 4.55
CA TYR A 241 -16.93 -5.43 3.92
C TYR A 241 -16.26 -6.27 2.84
N ARG A 242 -15.77 -5.62 1.78
CA ARG A 242 -15.17 -6.24 0.60
C ARG A 242 -13.93 -5.47 0.18
N HIS A 243 -13.07 -6.16 -0.57
CA HIS A 243 -11.89 -5.57 -1.21
C HIS A 243 -12.17 -5.21 -2.65
N MET A 244 -11.39 -4.27 -3.20
CA MET A 244 -11.24 -4.17 -4.66
C MET A 244 -10.42 -5.35 -5.21
N SER A 245 -10.61 -5.64 -6.49
CA SER A 245 -9.92 -6.73 -7.21
C SER A 245 -9.05 -6.20 -8.36
N PRO A 246 -7.94 -6.87 -8.73
CA PRO A 246 -7.33 -8.04 -8.08
C PRO A 246 -6.46 -7.70 -6.86
N GLU A 247 -6.10 -8.73 -6.09
CA GLU A 247 -5.01 -8.69 -5.12
C GLU A 247 -3.67 -9.02 -5.79
N TYR A 248 -2.60 -8.36 -5.35
CA TYR A 248 -1.21 -8.73 -5.62
C TYR A 248 -0.56 -9.09 -4.28
N TRP A 249 -0.57 -10.38 -3.96
CA TRP A 249 -0.12 -10.87 -2.66
C TRP A 249 1.34 -11.27 -2.70
N ILE A 250 2.19 -10.54 -1.97
CA ILE A 250 3.58 -10.92 -1.70
C ILE A 250 3.54 -12.11 -0.72
N THR A 251 3.65 -13.31 -1.26
CA THR A 251 3.52 -14.57 -0.52
C THR A 251 4.80 -14.94 0.22
N ASN A 252 5.94 -14.56 -0.34
CA ASN A 252 7.26 -14.86 0.17
C ASN A 252 8.23 -13.72 -0.12
N GLY A 253 9.24 -13.55 0.74
CA GLY A 253 10.21 -12.47 0.65
C GLY A 253 9.56 -11.08 0.79
N GLY A 254 10.11 -10.09 0.10
CA GLY A 254 9.47 -8.78 -0.13
C GLY A 254 9.56 -7.81 1.04
N LYS A 255 10.41 -8.12 2.02
CA LYS A 255 10.82 -7.13 3.04
C LYS A 255 11.52 -5.93 2.39
N GLU A 256 12.35 -6.20 1.39
CA GLU A 256 13.06 -5.24 0.55
C GLU A 256 12.82 -5.58 -0.91
N ALA A 257 12.87 -4.59 -1.80
CA ALA A 257 12.63 -4.77 -3.23
C ALA A 257 13.64 -5.68 -3.95
N ASN A 258 14.85 -5.83 -3.42
CA ASN A 258 15.92 -6.62 -4.03
C ASN A 258 15.99 -8.07 -3.53
N ASP A 259 15.08 -8.46 -2.63
CA ASP A 259 15.03 -9.81 -2.06
C ASP A 259 14.96 -10.87 -3.19
N PRO A 260 15.88 -11.86 -3.20
CA PRO A 260 15.91 -12.89 -4.25
C PRO A 260 14.74 -13.86 -4.20
N ASN A 261 13.97 -13.92 -3.11
CA ASN A 261 12.91 -14.89 -2.91
C ASN A 261 11.50 -14.29 -3.05
N ILE A 262 11.38 -13.07 -3.58
CA ILE A 262 10.08 -12.41 -3.75
C ILE A 262 9.20 -13.25 -4.67
N VAL A 263 7.99 -13.54 -4.20
CA VAL A 263 6.93 -14.14 -5.03
C VAL A 263 5.65 -13.34 -4.81
N ILE A 264 5.03 -12.93 -5.92
CA ILE A 264 3.75 -12.21 -5.95
C ILE A 264 2.72 -13.09 -6.65
N LYS A 265 1.64 -13.42 -5.95
CA LYS A 265 0.49 -14.14 -6.47
C LYS A 265 -0.65 -13.17 -6.76
N THR A 266 -1.24 -13.23 -7.96
CA THR A 266 -2.45 -12.47 -8.28
C THR A 266 -3.70 -13.24 -7.86
N CYS A 267 -4.61 -12.58 -7.11
CA CYS A 267 -5.81 -13.22 -6.58
C CYS A 267 -7.07 -12.41 -6.97
N PRO A 268 -7.90 -12.91 -7.89
CA PRO A 268 -9.11 -12.23 -8.31
C PRO A 268 -10.26 -12.45 -7.32
N GLY A 269 -11.27 -11.56 -7.37
CA GLY A 269 -12.46 -11.60 -6.54
C GLY A 269 -12.45 -10.67 -5.34
N ILE A 270 -13.59 -10.05 -5.06
CA ILE A 270 -13.79 -9.08 -3.97
C ILE A 270 -14.00 -9.72 -2.59
N LYS A 271 -14.14 -11.05 -2.54
CA LYS A 271 -14.35 -11.90 -1.34
C LYS A 271 -13.26 -12.98 -1.19
N ASN A 272 -12.17 -12.90 -1.96
CA ASN A 272 -11.18 -13.97 -2.03
C ASN A 272 -10.44 -14.16 -0.70
N THR A 273 -10.43 -15.40 -0.19
CA THR A 273 -9.69 -15.82 1.01
C THR A 273 -8.60 -16.85 0.70
N ASP A 274 -8.30 -17.12 -0.57
CA ASP A 274 -7.22 -18.05 -0.99
C ASP A 274 -5.83 -17.36 -0.96
N CYS A 275 -5.77 -16.11 -0.50
CA CYS A 275 -4.58 -15.26 -0.39
C CYS A 275 -4.48 -14.59 1.00
N SER A 276 -4.09 -13.31 1.10
CA SER A 276 -3.88 -12.64 2.40
C SER A 276 -5.11 -12.73 3.32
N GLY A 277 -6.32 -12.68 2.73
CA GLY A 277 -7.59 -12.83 3.44
C GLY A 277 -7.79 -14.14 4.20
N GLY A 278 -7.09 -15.22 3.84
CA GLY A 278 -7.15 -16.53 4.51
C GLY A 278 -6.06 -16.77 5.55
N THR A 279 -5.19 -15.78 5.78
CA THR A 279 -4.12 -15.89 6.78
C THR A 279 -4.64 -15.65 8.20
N SER A 280 -3.83 -16.02 9.19
CA SER A 280 -4.12 -15.82 10.62
C SER A 280 -2.92 -15.23 11.34
N GLY A 281 -3.11 -14.89 12.62
CA GLY A 281 -2.11 -14.30 13.51
C GLY A 281 -2.21 -12.79 13.60
N MET A 282 -1.30 -12.19 14.36
CA MET A 282 -1.26 -10.75 14.63
C MET A 282 0.15 -10.17 14.37
N ASN A 283 0.88 -10.76 13.41
CA ASN A 283 2.20 -10.23 13.05
C ASN A 283 2.02 -8.95 12.23
N PHE A 284 2.28 -7.79 12.84
CA PHE A 284 2.25 -6.49 12.16
C PHE A 284 3.53 -6.19 11.36
N ASN A 285 4.59 -7.00 11.48
CA ASN A 285 5.83 -6.72 10.76
C ASN A 285 5.63 -6.67 9.23
N PRO A 286 4.91 -7.61 8.59
CA PRO A 286 4.59 -7.50 7.15
C PRO A 286 3.85 -6.21 6.79
N HIS A 287 3.01 -5.68 7.70
CA HIS A 287 2.31 -4.43 7.49
C HIS A 287 3.25 -3.23 7.35
N LEU A 288 4.45 -3.27 7.93
CA LEU A 288 5.41 -2.17 7.85
C LEU A 288 6.37 -2.28 6.67
N HIS A 289 6.38 -3.43 6.00
CA HIS A 289 7.38 -3.77 5.02
C HIS A 289 6.74 -4.16 3.70
N TYR A 290 6.63 -3.23 2.76
CA TYR A 290 6.15 -3.51 1.41
C TYR A 290 7.26 -3.16 0.42
N LEU A 291 8.13 -4.12 0.10
CA LEU A 291 9.33 -3.92 -0.75
C LEU A 291 10.31 -2.86 -0.22
N GLY A 292 10.22 -2.58 1.08
CA GLY A 292 11.02 -1.61 1.83
C GLY A 292 10.31 -1.23 3.12
N ASP A 293 10.99 -0.51 4.01
CA ASP A 293 10.37 0.01 5.24
C ASP A 293 9.39 1.16 4.93
N THR A 294 8.11 0.82 4.77
CA THR A 294 7.02 1.78 4.55
C THR A 294 6.76 2.65 5.80
N SER A 295 7.35 2.28 6.94
CA SER A 295 7.31 3.02 8.20
C SER A 295 8.57 3.84 8.47
N ALA A 296 9.50 3.93 7.52
CA ALA A 296 10.78 4.61 7.72
C ALA A 296 10.63 6.05 8.26
N CYS A 297 9.62 6.77 7.76
CA CYS A 297 9.24 8.12 8.14
C CYS A 297 8.13 8.19 9.22
N LEU A 298 7.62 7.05 9.67
CA LEU A 298 6.83 6.99 10.91
C LEU A 298 7.82 7.15 12.06
N GLY A 299 7.62 8.16 12.91
CA GLY A 299 8.58 8.52 13.97
C GLY A 299 9.00 7.33 14.85
N ASN A 300 8.17 6.96 15.82
CA ASN A 300 8.44 5.83 16.72
C ASN A 300 7.42 4.71 16.40
N PRO A 301 7.68 3.85 15.39
CA PRO A 301 6.61 3.16 14.66
C PRO A 301 5.81 2.20 15.52
N LEU A 302 6.43 1.57 16.53
CA LEU A 302 5.77 0.64 17.46
C LEU A 302 6.64 0.41 18.72
N LYS A 303 6.07 0.57 19.92
CA LYS A 303 6.54 -0.11 21.14
C LYS A 303 5.61 -1.30 21.41
N TRP A 304 5.89 -2.45 20.78
CA TRP A 304 5.10 -3.66 20.96
C TRP A 304 5.74 -4.59 22.00
N LYS A 305 5.05 -4.84 23.12
CA LYS A 305 5.41 -5.93 24.05
C LYS A 305 4.34 -7.02 23.97
N ARG A 306 4.74 -8.21 23.51
CA ARG A 306 3.87 -9.40 23.42
C ARG A 306 3.27 -9.81 24.76
N SER A 307 3.86 -9.37 25.87
CA SER A 307 3.41 -9.63 27.24
C SER A 307 2.24 -8.77 27.73
N ASP A 308 1.72 -7.85 26.91
CA ASP A 308 0.56 -7.03 27.26
C ASP A 308 -0.73 -7.85 27.08
N PRO A 309 -1.55 -8.07 28.13
CA PRO A 309 -2.79 -8.86 28.05
C PRO A 309 -3.75 -8.41 26.93
N LEU A 310 -3.78 -7.10 26.64
CA LEU A 310 -4.61 -6.53 25.57
C LEU A 310 -4.24 -7.09 24.18
N ASN A 311 -3.00 -7.51 23.99
CA ASN A 311 -2.52 -8.05 22.73
C ASN A 311 -2.97 -9.50 22.51
N ALA A 312 -3.12 -10.29 23.57
CA ALA A 312 -3.60 -11.68 23.46
C ALA A 312 -5.09 -11.74 23.08
N GLU A 313 -5.92 -10.89 23.71
CA GLU A 313 -7.34 -10.77 23.38
C GLU A 313 -7.54 -10.28 21.93
N MET A 314 -6.75 -9.28 21.51
CA MET A 314 -6.80 -8.78 20.14
C MET A 314 -6.40 -9.85 19.12
N GLU A 315 -5.35 -10.63 19.38
CA GLU A 315 -4.94 -11.74 18.52
C GLU A 315 -6.05 -12.79 18.39
N GLN A 316 -6.69 -13.16 19.51
CA GLN A 316 -7.80 -14.10 19.52
C GLN A 316 -8.96 -13.59 18.64
N ARG A 317 -9.34 -12.31 18.80
CA ARG A 317 -10.43 -11.68 18.03
C ARG A 317 -10.12 -11.62 16.54
N LEU A 318 -8.89 -11.23 16.16
CA LEU A 318 -8.47 -11.20 14.76
C LEU A 318 -8.48 -12.60 14.13
N ASN A 319 -8.04 -13.61 14.88
CA ASN A 319 -8.05 -15.00 14.42
C ASN A 319 -9.48 -15.55 14.28
N GLU A 320 -10.38 -15.21 15.19
CA GLU A 320 -11.79 -15.57 15.10
C GLU A 320 -12.43 -14.98 13.85
N TRP A 321 -12.28 -13.67 13.63
CA TRP A 321 -12.79 -13.02 12.41
C TRP A 321 -12.22 -13.61 11.14
N SER A 322 -10.93 -13.93 11.12
CA SER A 322 -10.29 -14.53 9.92
C SER A 322 -10.83 -15.92 9.63
N ARG A 323 -11.07 -16.75 10.65
CA ARG A 323 -11.71 -18.07 10.48
C ARG A 323 -13.13 -17.92 9.96
N ASN A 324 -13.93 -17.05 10.57
CA ASN A 324 -15.31 -16.81 10.14
C ASN A 324 -15.38 -16.27 8.71
N ASP A 325 -14.42 -15.44 8.30
CA ASP A 325 -14.30 -14.93 6.93
C ASP A 325 -13.99 -16.04 5.92
N VAL A 326 -13.09 -16.98 6.26
CA VAL A 326 -12.79 -18.16 5.42
C VAL A 326 -14.02 -19.05 5.29
N ASP A 327 -14.69 -19.37 6.40
CA ASP A 327 -15.90 -20.19 6.40
C ASP A 327 -17.03 -19.52 5.59
N PHE A 328 -17.21 -18.21 5.75
CA PHE A 328 -18.16 -17.43 4.97
C PHE A 328 -17.85 -17.48 3.47
N ALA A 329 -16.59 -17.29 3.09
CA ALA A 329 -16.16 -17.30 1.70
C ALA A 329 -16.34 -18.68 1.06
N GLN A 330 -16.11 -19.77 1.80
CA GLN A 330 -16.32 -21.13 1.31
C GLN A 330 -17.79 -21.49 1.14
N ASN A 331 -18.66 -21.06 2.07
CA ASN A 331 -20.09 -21.36 2.05
C ASN A 331 -20.92 -20.48 1.08
N ASN A 332 -20.32 -19.42 0.53
CA ASN A 332 -20.99 -18.47 -0.37
C ASN A 332 -20.23 -18.32 -1.72
N LYS A 333 -19.51 -19.37 -2.15
CA LYS A 333 -18.91 -19.45 -3.49
C LYS A 333 -19.99 -19.68 -4.56
#